data_AF-A0A9W7UVY9-F1
#
_entry.id   AF-A0A9W7UVY9-F1
#
_cell.length_a   1.000
_cell.length_b   1.000
_cell.length_c   1.000
_cell.angle_alpha   90.00
_cell.angle_beta   90.00
_cell.angle_gamma   90.00
#
_symmetry.space_group_name_H-M   'P 1'
#
loop_
_entity.id
_entity.type
_entity.pdbx_description
1 polymer ?
#
loop_
_entity_poly.entity_id
_entity_poly.type
_entity_poly.pdbx_seq_one_letter_code
_entity_poly.pdbx_strand_id
1 'polypeptide(L)'
;MIDFLKEISLVLVRIITILPLLLFVTLFMGKRAIGELPIFDFLIIITLGAVVGADIADPSIKHLPTVITIIAMGILQKSVTSWKISNRKLDKLLTFEPTIVIQDGKLLDKNLKKIRYSIDNILQMLREKNVFDINDVETAIIEANGALSVLKKPSKNTITLEDIKIQNKMSAISFPVILEGKVCLNILEKLHLNEDWLNQQLSDQGVNNINDIFFATVNYNLELYVSLRNEKNITIPPIVH
;
A
#
# COMPACT_ATOMS: atom_id res chain seq x y z
N MET A 1 -10.93 -37.39 -24.72
CA MET A 1 -9.71 -37.38 -23.87
C MET A 1 -8.64 -36.45 -24.45
N ILE A 2 -8.23 -36.63 -25.72
CA ILE A 2 -7.20 -35.79 -26.37
C ILE A 2 -7.64 -34.32 -26.48
N ASP A 3 -8.88 -34.03 -26.86
CA ASP A 3 -9.32 -32.63 -27.03
C ASP A 3 -9.47 -31.90 -25.69
N PHE A 4 -9.91 -32.60 -24.65
CA PHE A 4 -9.90 -32.10 -23.27
C PHE A 4 -8.47 -31.76 -22.78
N LEU A 5 -7.48 -32.61 -23.08
CA LEU A 5 -6.08 -32.32 -22.76
C LEU A 5 -5.52 -31.13 -23.56
N LYS A 6 -5.96 -30.95 -24.82
CA LYS A 6 -5.60 -29.77 -25.63
C LYS A 6 -6.18 -28.49 -25.05
N GLU A 7 -7.43 -28.50 -24.61
CA GLU A 7 -8.05 -27.34 -23.96
C GLU A 7 -7.34 -26.96 -22.66
N ILE A 8 -7.03 -27.95 -21.80
CA ILE A 8 -6.27 -27.71 -20.56
C ILE A 8 -4.89 -27.14 -20.85
N SER A 9 -4.16 -27.74 -21.81
CA SER A 9 -2.82 -27.27 -22.16
C SER A 9 -2.84 -25.85 -22.75
N LEU A 10 -3.87 -25.50 -23.54
CA LEU A 10 -4.06 -24.15 -24.04
C LEU A 10 -4.28 -23.15 -22.90
N VAL A 11 -5.16 -23.49 -21.94
CA VAL A 11 -5.42 -22.64 -20.77
C VAL A 11 -4.15 -22.43 -19.94
N LEU A 12 -3.36 -23.49 -19.71
CA LEU A 12 -2.08 -23.38 -19.00
C LEU A 12 -1.09 -22.45 -19.71
N VAL A 13 -0.98 -22.55 -21.03
CA VAL A 13 -0.13 -21.65 -21.82
C VAL A 13 -0.60 -20.20 -21.67
N ARG A 14 -1.91 -19.93 -21.72
CA ARG A 14 -2.45 -18.58 -21.54
C ARG A 14 -2.16 -18.01 -20.15
N ILE A 15 -2.26 -18.82 -19.10
CA ILE A 15 -1.92 -18.40 -17.73
C ILE A 15 -0.43 -18.03 -17.64
N ILE A 16 0.44 -18.86 -18.20
CA ILE A 16 1.89 -18.65 -18.18
C ILE A 16 2.30 -17.41 -18.98
N THR A 17 1.57 -17.04 -20.03
CA THR A 17 1.88 -15.85 -20.82
C THR A 17 1.23 -14.57 -20.27
N ILE A 18 -0.04 -14.61 -19.85
CA ILE A 18 -0.78 -13.41 -19.43
C ILE A 18 -0.41 -12.96 -18.02
N LEU A 19 -0.21 -13.85 -17.05
CA LEU A 19 0.07 -13.41 -15.69
C LEU A 19 1.37 -12.60 -15.59
N PRO A 20 2.50 -13.02 -16.19
CA PRO A 20 3.72 -12.20 -16.20
C PRO A 20 3.54 -10.89 -16.96
N LEU A 21 2.80 -10.91 -18.08
CA LEU A 21 2.51 -9.69 -18.86
C LEU A 21 1.68 -8.69 -18.04
N LEU A 22 0.62 -9.15 -17.38
CA LEU A 22 -0.23 -8.34 -16.53
C LEU A 22 0.56 -7.77 -15.35
N LEU A 23 1.41 -8.58 -14.73
CA LEU A 23 2.32 -8.12 -13.68
C LEU A 23 3.26 -7.02 -14.20
N PHE A 24 3.87 -7.22 -15.37
CA PHE A 24 4.75 -6.21 -15.97
C PHE A 24 4.02 -4.90 -16.28
N VAL A 25 2.82 -4.98 -16.88
CA VAL A 25 2.01 -3.81 -17.21
C VAL A 25 1.54 -3.08 -15.95
N THR A 26 1.09 -3.79 -14.92
CA THR A 26 0.68 -3.17 -13.65
C THR A 26 1.85 -2.51 -12.92
N LEU A 27 3.04 -3.12 -12.93
CA LEU A 27 4.26 -2.47 -12.42
C LEU A 27 4.62 -1.21 -13.23
N PHE A 28 4.44 -1.24 -14.54
CA PHE A 28 4.69 -0.09 -15.43
C PHE A 28 3.71 1.08 -15.16
N MET A 29 2.45 0.79 -14.84
CA MET A 29 1.45 1.79 -14.43
C MET A 29 1.89 2.54 -13.16
N GLY A 30 2.63 1.90 -12.25
CA GLY A 30 3.34 2.51 -11.14
C GLY A 30 2.78 2.16 -9.75
N LYS A 31 3.34 2.78 -8.71
CA LYS A 31 2.97 2.55 -7.31
C LYS A 31 1.72 3.34 -6.95
N ARG A 32 0.53 2.73 -7.04
CA ARG A 32 -0.69 3.26 -6.42
C ARG A 32 -1.32 2.15 -5.58
N ALA A 33 -1.62 2.45 -4.31
CA ALA A 33 -2.23 1.48 -3.41
C ALA A 33 -3.64 1.15 -3.92
N ILE A 34 -3.97 -0.14 -3.98
CA ILE A 34 -5.26 -0.65 -4.52
C ILE A 34 -6.47 -0.04 -3.77
N GLY A 35 -6.30 0.38 -2.51
CA GLY A 35 -7.34 1.01 -1.69
C GLY A 35 -7.56 2.51 -1.88
N GLU A 36 -6.70 3.22 -2.62
CA GLU A 36 -6.79 4.67 -2.84
C GLU A 36 -6.76 5.05 -4.33
N LEU A 37 -7.10 4.10 -5.19
CA LEU A 37 -7.06 4.32 -6.62
C LEU A 37 -8.07 5.40 -7.05
N PRO A 38 -7.66 6.39 -7.84
CA PRO A 38 -8.59 7.22 -8.59
C PRO A 38 -9.53 6.34 -9.42
N ILE A 39 -10.77 6.77 -9.60
CA ILE A 39 -11.82 6.00 -10.30
C ILE A 39 -11.37 5.55 -11.69
N PHE A 40 -10.63 6.39 -12.40
CA PHE A 40 -10.08 6.02 -13.71
C PHE A 40 -9.16 4.79 -13.64
N ASP A 41 -8.27 4.70 -12.65
CA ASP A 41 -7.40 3.54 -12.49
C ASP A 41 -8.19 2.29 -12.09
N PHE A 42 -9.20 2.47 -11.23
CA PHE A 42 -10.12 1.39 -10.86
C PHE A 42 -10.85 0.80 -12.08
N LEU A 43 -11.34 1.65 -12.99
CA LEU A 43 -11.96 1.21 -14.24
C LEU A 43 -10.98 0.44 -15.13
N ILE A 44 -9.72 0.89 -15.22
CA ILE A 44 -8.68 0.19 -15.98
C ILE A 44 -8.43 -1.21 -15.40
N ILE A 45 -8.29 -1.33 -14.07
CA ILE A 45 -8.04 -2.63 -13.42
C ILE A 45 -9.21 -3.59 -13.60
N ILE A 46 -10.45 -3.13 -13.39
CA ILE A 46 -11.64 -3.98 -13.62
C ILE A 46 -11.69 -4.47 -15.07
N THR A 47 -11.46 -3.56 -16.02
CA THR A 47 -11.51 -3.90 -17.44
C THR A 47 -10.38 -4.86 -17.83
N LEU A 48 -9.17 -4.66 -17.29
CA LEU A 48 -8.04 -5.58 -17.46
C LEU A 48 -8.39 -6.97 -16.91
N GLY A 49 -8.96 -7.05 -15.70
CA GLY A 49 -9.40 -8.29 -15.10
C GLY A 49 -10.45 -9.01 -15.94
N ALA A 50 -11.42 -8.28 -16.51
CA ALA A 50 -12.43 -8.86 -17.39
C ALA A 50 -11.84 -9.39 -18.70
N VAL A 51 -10.94 -8.63 -19.34
CA VAL A 51 -10.26 -9.02 -20.59
C VAL A 51 -9.37 -10.25 -20.37
N VAL A 52 -8.58 -10.25 -19.29
CA VAL A 52 -7.72 -11.37 -18.91
C VAL A 52 -8.54 -12.61 -18.55
N GLY A 53 -9.61 -12.42 -17.77
CA GLY A 53 -10.51 -13.49 -17.36
C GLY A 53 -11.18 -14.15 -18.56
N ALA A 54 -11.66 -13.35 -19.52
CA ALA A 54 -12.26 -13.86 -20.75
C ALA A 54 -11.24 -14.70 -21.55
N ASP A 55 -10.01 -14.20 -21.72
CA ASP A 55 -8.98 -14.92 -22.45
C ASP A 55 -8.58 -16.24 -21.78
N ILE A 56 -8.44 -16.27 -20.46
CA ILE A 56 -8.06 -17.50 -19.77
C ILE A 56 -9.22 -18.51 -19.73
N ALA A 57 -10.45 -18.03 -19.52
CA ALA A 57 -11.62 -18.88 -19.32
C ALA A 57 -12.19 -19.46 -20.61
N ASP A 58 -12.07 -18.75 -21.74
CA ASP A 58 -12.66 -19.16 -23.01
C ASP A 58 -11.56 -19.43 -24.08
N PRO A 59 -11.21 -20.70 -24.33
CA PRO A 59 -10.32 -21.14 -25.40
C PRO A 59 -10.66 -20.60 -26.80
N SER A 60 -11.93 -20.24 -27.06
CA SER A 60 -12.37 -19.72 -28.37
C SER A 60 -11.92 -18.28 -28.62
N ILE A 61 -11.62 -17.52 -27.57
CA ILE A 61 -11.11 -16.16 -27.67
C ILE A 61 -9.67 -16.20 -28.21
N LYS A 62 -9.35 -15.30 -29.14
CA LYS A 62 -8.01 -15.19 -29.69
C LYS A 62 -7.07 -14.54 -28.67
N HIS A 63 -6.01 -15.25 -28.31
CA HIS A 63 -5.02 -14.80 -27.32
C HIS A 63 -4.29 -13.51 -27.66
N LEU A 64 -3.87 -13.37 -28.93
CA LEU A 64 -3.02 -12.24 -29.34
C LEU A 64 -3.74 -10.86 -29.24
N PRO A 65 -5.01 -10.71 -29.64
CA PRO A 65 -5.79 -9.52 -29.34
C PRO A 65 -5.82 -9.15 -27.86
N THR A 66 -6.00 -10.11 -26.96
CA THR A 66 -5.98 -9.89 -25.51
C THR A 66 -4.64 -9.30 -25.05
N VAL A 67 -3.52 -9.87 -25.52
CA VAL A 67 -2.17 -9.38 -25.23
C VAL A 67 -1.99 -7.93 -25.68
N ILE A 68 -2.44 -7.60 -26.91
CA ILE A 68 -2.37 -6.24 -27.45
C ILE A 68 -3.24 -5.29 -26.61
N THR A 69 -4.44 -5.70 -26.22
CA THR A 69 -5.35 -4.91 -25.38
C THR A 69 -4.72 -4.59 -24.03
N ILE A 70 -4.09 -5.57 -23.36
CA ILE A 70 -3.42 -5.36 -22.05
C ILE A 70 -2.31 -4.30 -22.19
N ILE A 71 -1.47 -4.42 -23.22
CA ILE A 71 -0.38 -3.46 -23.48
C ILE A 71 -0.94 -2.06 -23.78
N ALA A 72 -1.93 -1.98 -24.66
CA ALA A 72 -2.56 -0.72 -25.05
C ALA A 72 -3.22 -0.02 -23.85
N MET A 73 -3.90 -0.77 -22.98
CA MET A 73 -4.50 -0.24 -21.76
C MET A 73 -3.44 0.29 -20.79
N GLY A 74 -2.32 -0.42 -20.63
CA GLY A 74 -1.19 0.05 -19.82
C GLY A 74 -0.60 1.37 -20.34
N ILE A 75 -0.37 1.46 -21.65
CA ILE A 75 0.13 2.68 -22.31
C ILE A 75 -0.86 3.83 -22.19
N LEU A 76 -2.15 3.57 -22.40
CA LEU A 76 -3.22 4.55 -22.27
C LEU A 76 -3.27 5.09 -20.84
N GLN A 77 -3.29 4.21 -19.84
CA GLN A 77 -3.33 4.62 -18.45
C GLN A 77 -2.12 5.47 -18.06
N LYS A 78 -0.92 5.06 -18.50
CA LYS A 78 0.32 5.81 -18.22
C LYS A 78 0.30 7.18 -18.88
N SER A 79 -0.13 7.25 -20.13
CA SER A 79 -0.25 8.50 -20.89
C SER A 79 -1.23 9.46 -20.22
N VAL A 80 -2.43 8.99 -19.90
CA VAL A 80 -3.47 9.78 -19.24
C VAL A 80 -3.01 10.27 -17.87
N THR A 81 -2.39 9.40 -17.06
CA THR A 81 -1.85 9.79 -15.76
C THR A 81 -0.76 10.84 -15.88
N SER A 82 0.14 10.70 -16.85
CA SER A 82 1.22 11.67 -17.09
C SER A 82 0.68 13.02 -17.55
N TRP A 83 -0.34 13.01 -18.43
CA TRP A 83 -1.02 14.23 -18.88
C TRP A 83 -1.84 14.91 -17.78
N LYS A 84 -2.48 14.13 -16.91
CA LYS A 84 -3.21 14.66 -15.75
C LYS A 84 -2.29 15.50 -14.84
N ILE A 85 -1.04 15.08 -14.64
CA ILE A 85 -0.06 15.83 -13.83
C ILE A 85 0.26 17.20 -14.47
N SER A 86 0.38 17.25 -15.80
CA SER A 86 0.70 18.49 -16.51
C SER A 86 -0.52 19.41 -16.71
N ASN A 87 -1.72 18.84 -16.83
CA ASN A 87 -2.93 19.57 -17.18
C ASN A 87 -4.03 19.47 -16.11
N ARG A 88 -4.15 20.51 -15.27
CA ARG A 88 -5.15 20.61 -14.20
C ARG A 88 -6.60 20.49 -14.69
N LYS A 89 -6.92 20.86 -15.94
CA LYS A 89 -8.28 20.69 -16.49
C LYS A 89 -8.63 19.22 -16.72
N LEU A 90 -7.66 18.44 -17.20
CA LEU A 90 -7.82 17.01 -17.41
C LEU A 90 -7.92 16.27 -16.07
N ASP A 91 -7.14 16.70 -15.09
CA ASP A 91 -7.22 16.18 -13.71
C ASP A 91 -8.63 16.31 -13.13
N LYS A 92 -9.20 17.52 -13.18
CA LYS A 92 -10.57 17.81 -12.70
C LYS A 92 -11.67 17.04 -13.45
N LEU A 93 -11.43 16.65 -14.71
CA LEU A 93 -12.39 15.88 -15.50
C LEU A 93 -12.36 14.39 -15.12
N LEU A 94 -11.17 13.85 -14.86
CA LEU A 94 -10.96 12.41 -14.64
C LEU A 94 -10.94 12.01 -13.17
N THR A 95 -10.92 12.98 -12.26
CA THR A 95 -10.83 12.73 -10.82
C THR A 95 -11.74 13.71 -10.09
N PHE A 96 -12.49 13.20 -9.12
CA PHE A 96 -13.33 14.05 -8.29
C PHE A 96 -12.47 14.97 -7.43
N GLU A 97 -12.84 16.26 -7.38
CA GLU A 97 -12.18 17.20 -6.50
C GLU A 97 -12.54 16.88 -5.04
N PRO A 98 -11.55 16.93 -4.12
CA PRO A 98 -11.84 16.82 -2.71
C PRO A 98 -12.84 17.91 -2.30
N THR A 99 -13.86 17.52 -1.55
CA THR A 99 -14.97 18.41 -1.21
C THR A 99 -15.16 18.45 0.29
N ILE A 100 -15.05 19.65 0.87
CA ILE A 100 -15.35 19.88 2.29
C ILE A 100 -16.84 19.64 2.52
N VAL A 101 -17.18 18.76 3.45
CA VAL A 101 -18.57 18.40 3.78
C VAL A 101 -18.98 18.87 5.18
N ILE A 102 -18.02 19.05 6.08
CA ILE A 102 -18.22 19.61 7.41
C ILE A 102 -17.16 20.69 7.66
N GLN A 103 -17.58 21.82 8.20
CA GLN A 103 -16.70 22.88 8.70
C GLN A 103 -17.23 23.39 10.04
N ASP A 104 -16.39 23.43 11.06
CA ASP A 104 -16.67 23.86 12.43
C ASP A 104 -17.91 23.17 13.04
N GLY A 105 -18.03 21.86 12.82
CA GLY A 105 -19.15 21.04 13.26
C GLY A 105 -20.46 21.26 12.48
N LYS A 106 -20.44 22.04 11.40
CA LYS A 106 -21.63 22.31 10.55
C LYS A 106 -21.54 21.57 9.22
N LEU A 107 -22.61 20.87 8.85
CA LEU A 107 -22.75 20.24 7.54
C LEU A 107 -22.94 21.30 6.45
N LEU A 108 -22.22 21.14 5.34
CA LEU A 108 -22.27 22.04 4.18
C LEU A 108 -23.27 21.51 3.14
N ASP A 109 -24.54 21.92 3.24
CA ASP A 109 -25.64 21.38 2.43
C ASP A 109 -25.41 21.48 0.91
N LYS A 110 -24.89 22.61 0.43
CA LYS A 110 -24.55 22.85 -0.98
C LYS A 110 -23.52 21.85 -1.48
N ASN A 111 -22.53 21.54 -0.66
CA ASN A 111 -21.45 20.63 -1.02
C ASN A 111 -21.96 19.19 -1.04
N LEU A 112 -22.75 18.78 -0.05
CA LEU A 112 -23.39 17.47 -0.02
C LEU A 112 -24.29 17.24 -1.24
N LYS A 113 -25.09 18.23 -1.63
CA LYS A 113 -25.90 18.18 -2.86
C LYS A 113 -25.04 18.06 -4.13
N LYS A 114 -23.91 18.80 -4.20
CA LYS A 114 -22.97 18.75 -5.33
C LYS A 114 -22.40 17.34 -5.52
N ILE A 115 -22.02 16.66 -4.44
CA ILE A 115 -21.43 15.32 -4.48
C ILE A 115 -22.45 14.18 -4.33
N ARG A 116 -23.74 14.51 -4.14
CA ARG A 116 -24.86 13.56 -3.96
C ARG A 116 -24.72 12.63 -2.74
N TYR A 117 -24.16 13.13 -1.64
CA TYR A 117 -24.10 12.41 -0.37
C TYR A 117 -25.29 12.77 0.52
N SER A 118 -25.89 11.76 1.16
CA SER A 118 -26.87 11.98 2.22
C SER A 118 -26.18 12.33 3.53
N ILE A 119 -26.93 12.92 4.47
CA ILE A 119 -26.43 13.17 5.82
C ILE A 119 -26.05 11.83 6.48
N ASP A 120 -26.85 10.78 6.29
CA ASP A 120 -26.59 9.45 6.84
C ASP A 120 -25.26 8.85 6.36
N ASN A 121 -24.90 9.08 5.08
CA ASN A 121 -23.60 8.66 4.57
C ASN A 121 -22.46 9.32 5.34
N ILE A 122 -22.53 10.65 5.55
CA ILE A 122 -21.50 11.38 6.28
C ILE A 122 -21.42 10.92 7.74
N LEU A 123 -22.56 10.75 8.41
CA LEU A 123 -22.59 10.28 9.79
C LEU A 123 -22.05 8.85 9.93
N GLN A 124 -22.31 7.96 8.97
CA GLN A 124 -21.70 6.63 8.93
C GLN A 124 -20.19 6.70 8.81
N MET A 125 -19.69 7.48 7.84
CA MET A 125 -18.25 7.62 7.60
C MET A 125 -17.52 8.26 8.79
N LEU A 126 -18.16 9.19 9.51
CA LEU A 126 -17.62 9.72 10.77
C LEU A 126 -17.46 8.61 11.82
N ARG A 127 -18.44 7.71 11.96
CA ARG A 127 -18.35 6.57 12.89
C ARG A 127 -17.23 5.60 12.50
N GLU A 128 -17.03 5.36 11.21
CA GLU A 128 -15.90 4.56 10.70
C GLU A 128 -14.54 5.19 11.06
N LYS A 129 -14.50 6.52 11.32
CA LYS A 129 -13.33 7.25 11.84
C LYS A 129 -13.34 7.43 13.36
N ASN A 130 -14.16 6.68 14.09
CA ASN A 130 -14.35 6.80 15.54
C ASN A 130 -14.76 8.22 15.98
N VAL A 131 -15.64 8.87 15.21
CA VAL A 131 -16.25 10.17 15.53
C VAL A 131 -17.76 10.00 15.60
N PHE A 132 -18.31 10.14 16.81
CA PHE A 132 -19.74 9.94 17.08
C PHE A 132 -20.50 11.25 17.29
N ASP A 133 -19.81 12.35 17.58
CA ASP A 133 -20.37 13.69 17.69
C ASP A 133 -19.80 14.59 16.60
N ILE A 134 -20.67 15.19 15.79
CA ILE A 134 -20.27 16.12 14.73
C ILE A 134 -19.65 17.40 15.30
N ASN A 135 -19.98 17.78 16.53
CA ASN A 135 -19.40 18.95 17.18
C ASN A 135 -17.90 18.79 17.45
N ASP A 136 -17.39 17.57 17.46
CA ASP A 136 -15.96 17.28 17.63
C ASP A 136 -15.16 17.49 16.33
N VAL A 137 -15.84 17.66 15.20
CA VAL A 137 -15.23 17.85 13.88
C VAL A 137 -14.94 19.33 13.64
N GLU A 138 -13.69 19.63 13.29
CA GLU A 138 -13.30 20.95 12.77
C GLU A 138 -13.51 20.98 11.26
N THR A 139 -12.97 20.01 10.54
CA THR A 139 -13.15 19.90 9.09
C THR A 139 -13.28 18.44 8.69
N ALA A 140 -14.23 18.13 7.81
CA ALA A 140 -14.27 16.83 7.14
C ALA A 140 -14.34 16.99 5.63
N ILE A 141 -13.57 16.16 4.92
CA ILE A 141 -13.36 16.25 3.47
C ILE A 141 -13.67 14.89 2.87
N ILE A 142 -14.51 14.86 1.84
CA ILE A 142 -14.65 13.69 0.96
C ILE A 142 -13.56 13.77 -0.09
N GLU A 143 -12.67 12.78 -0.08
CA GLU A 143 -11.54 12.65 -0.99
C GLU A 143 -11.98 12.14 -2.37
N ALA A 144 -11.07 12.17 -3.34
CA ALA A 144 -11.33 11.77 -4.72
C ALA A 144 -11.75 10.29 -4.89
N ASN A 145 -11.30 9.42 -3.99
CA ASN A 145 -11.67 8.00 -3.92
C ASN A 145 -12.98 7.78 -3.13
N GLY A 146 -13.63 8.84 -2.66
CA GLY A 146 -14.85 8.78 -1.86
C GLY A 146 -14.63 8.55 -0.37
N ALA A 147 -13.38 8.44 0.11
CA ALA A 147 -13.08 8.29 1.53
C ALA A 147 -13.31 9.61 2.31
N LEU A 148 -13.65 9.52 3.59
CA LEU A 148 -13.76 10.67 4.48
C LEU A 148 -12.44 10.89 5.23
N SER A 149 -11.85 12.07 5.10
CA SER A 149 -10.80 12.58 5.97
C SER A 149 -11.43 13.46 7.05
N VAL A 150 -11.00 13.32 8.30
CA VAL A 150 -11.59 14.04 9.45
C VAL A 150 -10.50 14.69 10.27
N LEU A 151 -10.56 16.01 10.38
CA LEU A 151 -9.82 16.81 11.36
C LEU A 151 -10.74 17.08 12.55
N LYS A 152 -10.34 16.60 13.74
CA LYS A 152 -11.04 16.91 14.99
C LYS A 152 -10.58 18.26 15.52
N LYS A 153 -11.45 18.93 16.28
CA LYS A 153 -11.11 20.16 17.00
C LYS A 153 -9.92 19.93 17.94
N PRO A 154 -9.10 20.96 18.24
CA PRO A 154 -7.90 20.82 19.06
C PRO A 154 -8.16 20.16 20.43
N SER A 155 -9.26 20.49 21.09
CA SER A 155 -9.65 19.92 22.40
C SER A 155 -10.05 18.43 22.36
N LYS A 156 -10.23 17.87 21.17
CA LYS A 156 -10.62 16.47 20.92
C LYS A 156 -9.52 15.66 20.22
N ASN A 157 -8.37 16.27 19.97
CA ASN A 157 -7.21 15.57 19.43
C ASN A 157 -6.51 14.74 20.50
N THR A 158 -5.82 13.69 20.06
CA THR A 158 -4.94 12.90 20.92
C THR A 158 -3.76 13.76 21.35
N ILE A 159 -3.45 13.75 22.64
CA ILE A 159 -2.31 14.49 23.20
C ILE A 159 -1.01 13.93 22.62
N THR A 160 -0.14 14.80 22.12
CA THR A 160 1.19 14.46 21.62
C THR A 160 2.26 14.65 22.70
N LEU A 161 3.46 14.07 22.51
CA LEU A 161 4.58 14.31 23.43
C LEU A 161 5.00 15.79 23.48
N GLU A 162 4.81 16.51 22.38
CA GLU A 162 5.09 17.95 22.28
C GLU A 162 4.14 18.76 23.19
N ASP A 163 2.86 18.39 23.26
CA ASP A 163 1.86 19.04 24.13
C ASP A 163 2.23 18.95 25.61
N ILE A 164 2.89 17.85 26.02
CA ILE A 164 3.35 17.60 27.41
C ILE A 164 4.83 18.01 27.60
N LYS A 165 5.47 18.61 26.58
CA LYS A 165 6.88 19.06 26.62
C LYS A 165 7.87 17.95 26.98
N ILE A 166 7.58 16.71 26.60
CA ILE A 166 8.50 15.59 26.75
C ILE A 166 9.43 15.59 25.54
N GLN A 167 10.73 15.80 25.78
CA GLN A 167 11.74 15.62 24.74
C GLN A 167 11.84 14.15 24.38
N ASN A 168 11.59 13.83 23.12
CA ASN A 168 11.70 12.47 22.64
C ASN A 168 13.18 12.10 22.43
N LYS A 169 13.57 10.87 22.78
CA LYS A 169 14.79 10.28 22.23
C LYS A 169 14.57 10.04 20.74
N MET A 170 15.64 10.07 19.94
CA MET A 170 15.60 9.93 18.48
C MET A 170 14.67 8.81 18.01
N SER A 171 14.00 9.03 16.88
CA SER A 171 13.14 8.04 16.21
C SER A 171 13.79 6.66 16.19
N ALA A 172 13.09 5.68 16.78
CA ALA A 172 13.55 4.30 16.93
C ALA A 172 13.36 3.48 15.65
N ILE A 173 13.63 4.07 14.48
CA ILE A 173 13.67 3.28 13.25
C ILE A 173 14.92 2.41 13.29
N SER A 174 14.71 1.11 13.14
CA SER A 174 15.78 0.13 12.98
C SER A 174 15.87 -0.29 11.52
N PHE A 175 17.09 -0.52 11.05
CA PHE A 175 17.37 -0.92 9.68
C PHE A 175 17.92 -2.35 9.66
N PRO A 176 17.49 -3.19 8.72
CA PRO A 176 18.00 -4.55 8.61
C PRO A 176 19.46 -4.54 8.17
N VAL A 177 20.34 -5.07 9.01
CA VAL A 177 21.78 -5.22 8.71
C VAL A 177 22.13 -6.65 8.31
N ILE A 178 21.31 -7.63 8.73
CA ILE A 178 21.43 -9.03 8.27
C ILE A 178 20.03 -9.56 7.95
N LEU A 179 19.87 -10.12 6.76
CA LEU A 179 18.67 -10.81 6.31
C LEU A 179 19.05 -12.23 5.92
N GLU A 180 18.53 -13.22 6.65
CA GLU A 180 18.72 -14.65 6.35
C GLU A 180 20.20 -15.05 6.23
N GLY A 181 21.06 -14.53 7.09
CA GLY A 181 22.51 -14.77 7.07
C GLY A 181 23.27 -14.00 5.98
N LYS A 182 22.63 -13.04 5.30
CA LYS A 182 23.29 -12.14 4.34
C LYS A 182 23.40 -10.74 4.91
N VAL A 183 24.62 -10.21 4.96
CA VAL A 183 24.89 -8.85 5.44
C VAL A 183 24.44 -7.82 4.39
N CYS A 184 23.70 -6.80 4.83
CA CYS A 184 23.24 -5.69 4.01
C CYS A 184 24.25 -4.54 4.05
N LEU A 185 25.33 -4.64 3.27
CA LEU A 185 26.45 -3.68 3.28
C LEU A 185 26.03 -2.24 2.98
N ASN A 186 25.10 -2.07 2.05
CA ASN A 186 24.53 -0.77 1.68
C ASN A 186 23.81 -0.07 2.85
N ILE A 187 23.30 -0.82 3.83
CA ILE A 187 22.64 -0.28 5.02
C ILE A 187 23.69 0.08 6.06
N LEU A 188 24.70 -0.77 6.27
CA LEU A 188 25.83 -0.46 7.14
C LEU A 188 26.54 0.83 6.71
N GLU A 189 26.85 0.98 5.42
CA GLU A 189 27.50 2.17 4.88
C GLU A 189 26.68 3.44 5.14
N LYS A 190 25.35 3.38 4.95
CA LYS A 190 24.43 4.50 5.23
C LYS A 190 24.32 4.85 6.70
N LEU A 191 24.59 3.90 7.58
CA LEU A 191 24.68 4.11 9.03
C LEU A 191 26.09 4.51 9.48
N HIS A 192 27.04 4.66 8.54
CA HIS A 192 28.46 4.88 8.82
C HIS A 192 29.09 3.77 9.67
N LEU A 193 28.61 2.54 9.49
CA LEU A 193 29.10 1.32 10.13
C LEU A 193 29.82 0.44 9.11
N ASN A 194 30.72 -0.41 9.59
CA ASN A 194 31.44 -1.39 8.79
C ASN A 194 31.14 -2.83 9.27
N GLU A 195 31.57 -3.81 8.49
CA GLU A 195 31.41 -5.23 8.86
C GLU A 195 32.14 -5.57 10.17
N ASP A 196 33.27 -4.92 10.46
CA ASP A 196 34.03 -5.16 11.70
C ASP A 196 33.21 -4.79 12.93
N TRP A 197 32.54 -3.63 12.92
CA TRP A 197 31.64 -3.21 13.99
C TRP A 197 30.50 -4.23 14.17
N LEU A 198 29.90 -4.70 13.07
CA LEU A 198 28.81 -5.68 13.13
C LEU A 198 29.29 -7.01 13.71
N ASN A 199 30.45 -7.51 13.27
CA ASN A 199 31.04 -8.74 13.78
C ASN A 199 31.40 -8.64 15.26
N GLN A 200 31.88 -7.47 15.71
CA GLN A 200 32.13 -7.21 17.12
C GLN A 200 30.82 -7.25 17.94
N GLN A 201 29.79 -6.54 17.50
CA GLN A 201 28.49 -6.53 18.20
C GLN A 201 27.81 -7.91 18.24
N LEU A 202 27.95 -8.71 17.17
CA LEU A 202 27.46 -10.09 17.16
C LEU A 202 28.23 -10.97 18.15
N SER A 203 29.55 -10.81 18.22
CA SER A 203 30.40 -11.53 19.16
C SER A 203 30.07 -11.17 20.60
N ASP A 204 29.80 -9.89 20.89
CA ASP A 204 29.37 -9.41 22.22
C ASP A 204 28.04 -10.07 22.66
N GLN A 205 27.17 -10.43 21.71
CA GLN A 205 25.93 -11.18 21.95
C GLN A 205 26.11 -12.71 21.87
N GLY A 206 27.36 -13.20 21.73
CA GLY A 206 27.68 -14.63 21.67
C GLY A 206 27.35 -15.30 20.33
N VAL A 207 27.10 -14.52 19.27
CA VAL A 207 26.77 -15.02 17.93
C VAL A 207 28.02 -15.04 17.06
N ASN A 208 28.59 -16.23 16.85
CA ASN A 208 29.86 -16.39 16.15
C ASN A 208 29.73 -16.69 14.64
N ASN A 209 28.52 -17.01 14.17
CA ASN A 209 28.29 -17.42 12.78
C ASN A 209 27.10 -16.66 12.21
N ILE A 210 27.37 -15.88 11.17
CA ILE A 210 26.37 -15.06 10.49
C ILE A 210 25.25 -15.93 9.89
N ASN A 211 25.55 -17.16 9.46
CA ASN A 211 24.55 -18.04 8.85
C ASN A 211 23.45 -18.50 9.83
N ASP A 212 23.74 -18.45 11.15
CA ASP A 212 22.78 -18.80 12.19
C ASP A 212 21.77 -17.67 12.46
N ILE A 213 22.06 -16.47 11.94
CA ILE A 213 21.22 -15.29 12.08
C ILE A 213 20.11 -15.33 11.02
N PHE A 214 18.87 -15.36 11.49
CA PHE A 214 17.71 -15.21 10.63
C PHE A 214 17.48 -13.74 10.28
N PHE A 215 17.64 -12.85 11.25
CA PHE A 215 17.36 -11.43 11.10
C PHE A 215 18.18 -10.61 12.11
N ALA A 216 18.76 -9.50 11.68
CA ALA A 216 19.35 -8.52 12.61
C ALA A 216 19.10 -7.09 12.14
N THR A 217 18.86 -6.19 13.10
CA THR A 217 18.63 -4.76 12.83
C THR A 217 19.44 -3.87 13.74
N VAL A 218 19.81 -2.70 13.23
CA VAL A 218 20.47 -1.63 14.00
C VAL A 218 19.62 -0.37 13.93
N ASN A 219 19.37 0.26 15.07
CA ASN A 219 18.72 1.57 15.11
C ASN A 219 19.76 2.71 15.15
N TYR A 220 19.30 3.97 15.09
CA TYR A 220 20.20 5.12 15.15
C TYR A 220 20.93 5.29 16.49
N ASN A 221 20.53 4.59 17.54
CA ASN A 221 21.24 4.55 18.82
C ASN A 221 22.35 3.48 18.84
N LEU A 222 22.62 2.84 17.70
CA LEU A 222 23.58 1.73 17.55
C LEU A 222 23.21 0.48 18.37
N GLU A 223 21.93 0.32 18.70
CA GLU A 223 21.44 -0.87 19.38
C GLU A 223 21.19 -1.98 18.34
N LEU A 224 21.93 -3.08 18.47
CA LEU A 224 21.80 -4.27 17.62
C LEU A 224 20.76 -5.22 18.22
N TYR A 225 19.72 -5.53 17.45
CA TYR A 225 18.81 -6.64 17.70
C TYR A 225 19.15 -7.81 16.78
N VAL A 226 19.15 -9.03 17.31
CA VAL A 226 19.46 -10.26 16.58
C VAL A 226 18.39 -11.33 16.88
N SER A 227 17.92 -12.00 15.83
CA SER A 227 17.08 -13.19 15.90
C SER A 227 17.74 -14.33 15.13
N LEU A 228 17.82 -15.49 15.78
CA LEU A 228 18.51 -16.68 15.26
C LEU A 228 17.51 -17.64 14.59
N ARG A 229 17.98 -18.42 13.60
CA ARG A 229 17.13 -19.36 12.85
C ARG A 229 16.46 -20.44 13.69
N ASN A 230 17.10 -20.85 14.79
CA ASN A 230 16.65 -21.95 15.65
C ASN A 230 16.74 -21.55 17.12
N GLU A 231 15.97 -20.53 17.50
CA GLU A 231 16.00 -19.97 18.84
C GLU A 231 15.40 -20.97 19.86
N LYS A 232 16.28 -21.71 20.56
CA LYS A 232 15.92 -22.89 21.37
C LYS A 232 15.12 -22.57 22.65
N ASN A 233 14.98 -21.30 23.01
CA ASN A 233 14.40 -20.85 24.29
C ASN A 233 13.09 -20.06 24.15
N ILE A 234 12.41 -20.12 23.00
CA ILE A 234 11.11 -19.45 22.83
C ILE A 234 10.00 -20.37 23.34
N THR A 235 9.36 -19.99 24.44
CA THR A 235 8.10 -20.60 24.86
C THR A 235 6.95 -19.85 24.18
N ILE A 236 6.28 -20.51 23.25
CA ILE A 236 5.12 -19.94 22.54
C ILE A 236 3.88 -20.36 23.32
N PRO A 237 3.14 -19.43 23.97
CA PRO A 237 1.89 -19.79 24.63
C PRO A 237 0.88 -20.27 23.58
N PRO A 238 0.08 -21.31 23.87
CA PRO A 238 -0.95 -21.75 22.94
C PRO A 238 -2.01 -20.66 22.79
N ILE A 239 -2.27 -20.25 21.55
CA ILE A 239 -3.43 -19.42 21.23
C ILE A 239 -4.58 -20.38 20.98
N VAL A 240 -5.52 -20.46 21.92
CA VAL A 240 -6.74 -21.27 21.80
C VAL A 240 -7.79 -20.43 21.09
N HIS A 241 -8.44 -21.00 20.08
CA HIS A 241 -9.61 -20.41 19.41
C HIS A 241 -10.87 -20.58 20.24
#